data_AF-A0A0S8E641-F1
#
_entry.id   AF-A0A0S8E641-F1
#
_cell.length_a   1.000
_cell.length_b   1.000
_cell.length_c   1.000
_cell.angle_alpha   90.00
_cell.angle_beta   90.00
_cell.angle_gamma   90.00
#
_symmetry.space_group_name_H-M   'P 1'
#
loop_
_entity.id
_entity.type
_entity.pdbx_description
1 polymer ?
#
loop_
_entity_poly.entity_id
_entity_poly.type
_entity_poly.pdbx_seq_one_letter_code
_entity_poly.pdbx_strand_id
1 'polypeptide(L)'
;MAQEKELLNRRQFIAQSAAATSSFAIVKPSAVRGSAANSRVEVGCIGLGGRGSLIARMLSEHEGFQITSAADYFPEVVESIGEKLGVPRRRRFCGLSGYKGLLASKVDAVFCETPPCFFGEHVTAAVSAGSHVYLAKPVACDVTGCLAIL
;
A
#
# COMPACT_ATOMS: atom_id res chain seq x y z
N MET A 1 -13.04 -9.66 74.26
CA MET A 1 -13.40 -8.64 73.24
C MET A 1 -13.60 -9.38 71.94
N ALA A 2 -14.85 -9.60 71.52
CA ALA A 2 -15.16 -10.29 70.27
C ALA A 2 -15.19 -9.26 69.14
N GLN A 3 -14.34 -9.43 68.12
CA GLN A 3 -14.41 -8.64 66.88
C GLN A 3 -15.60 -9.11 66.04
N GLU A 4 -16.51 -8.19 65.76
CA GLU A 4 -17.63 -8.36 64.86
C GLU A 4 -17.11 -8.35 63.40
N LYS A 5 -17.37 -9.43 62.64
CA LYS A 5 -17.10 -9.47 61.21
C LYS A 5 -18.20 -8.70 60.48
N GLU A 6 -17.87 -7.51 60.01
CA GLU A 6 -18.77 -6.69 59.19
C GLU A 6 -19.08 -7.43 57.87
N LEU A 7 -20.33 -7.88 57.71
CA LEU A 7 -20.81 -8.61 56.53
C LEU A 7 -21.04 -7.60 55.39
N LEU A 8 -20.21 -7.69 54.35
CA LEU A 8 -20.31 -6.88 53.13
C LEU A 8 -21.76 -6.84 52.61
N ASN A 9 -22.35 -5.65 52.59
CA ASN A 9 -23.72 -5.46 52.12
C ASN A 9 -23.75 -5.51 50.58
N ARG A 10 -24.78 -6.14 49.99
CA ARG A 10 -25.00 -6.20 48.53
C ARG A 10 -24.84 -4.84 47.83
N ARG A 11 -25.24 -3.75 48.48
CA ARG A 11 -25.07 -2.38 47.93
C ARG A 11 -23.61 -1.96 47.85
N GLN A 12 -22.80 -2.30 48.86
CA GLN A 12 -21.36 -2.05 48.85
C GLN A 12 -20.67 -2.92 47.80
N PHE A 13 -21.11 -4.17 47.61
CA PHE A 13 -20.59 -5.04 46.56
C PHE A 13 -20.88 -4.51 45.14
N ILE A 14 -22.11 -4.05 44.88
CA ILE A 14 -22.47 -3.44 43.58
C ILE A 14 -21.69 -2.14 43.35
N ALA A 15 -21.55 -1.30 44.37
CA ALA A 15 -20.76 -0.07 44.29
C ALA A 15 -19.28 -0.35 44.02
N GLN A 16 -18.69 -1.34 44.69
CA GLN A 16 -17.29 -1.74 44.47
C GLN A 16 -17.09 -2.43 43.11
N SER A 17 -18.07 -3.22 42.64
CA SER A 17 -18.01 -3.87 41.33
C SER A 17 -18.07 -2.86 40.19
N ALA A 18 -18.90 -1.81 40.30
CA ALA A 18 -18.97 -0.72 39.34
C ALA A 18 -17.65 0.06 39.22
N ALA A 19 -16.94 0.25 40.34
CA ALA A 19 -15.62 0.88 40.38
C ALA A 19 -14.49 -0.02 39.83
N ALA A 20 -14.66 -1.35 39.82
CA ALA A 20 -13.70 -2.28 39.24
C ALA A 20 -13.84 -2.37 37.70
N THR A 21 -15.06 -2.25 37.16
CA THR A 21 -15.31 -2.31 35.72
C THR A 21 -14.85 -1.09 34.92
N SER A 22 -14.65 0.07 35.57
CA SER A 22 -14.05 1.25 34.93
C SER A 22 -12.55 1.11 34.66
N SER A 23 -11.92 0.04 35.16
CA SER A 23 -10.49 -0.24 34.95
C SER A 23 -10.21 -1.04 33.67
N PHE A 24 -11.22 -1.57 32.99
CA PHE A 24 -11.06 -1.99 31.60
C PHE A 24 -10.99 -0.72 30.76
N ALA A 25 -9.77 -0.23 30.58
CA ALA A 25 -9.48 0.87 29.67
C ALA A 25 -10.21 0.59 28.34
N ILE A 26 -11.05 1.53 27.93
CA ILE A 26 -11.58 1.57 26.56
C ILE A 26 -10.36 1.85 25.68
N VAL A 27 -9.64 0.79 25.31
CA VAL A 27 -8.54 0.85 24.38
C VAL A 27 -9.17 1.14 23.03
N LYS A 28 -8.88 2.31 22.45
CA LYS A 28 -9.30 2.64 21.09
C LYS A 28 -8.89 1.47 20.16
N PRO A 29 -9.76 0.98 19.26
CA PRO A 29 -9.41 -0.11 18.36
C PRO A 29 -8.12 0.13 17.56
N SER A 30 -7.75 1.38 17.32
CA SER A 30 -6.49 1.79 16.69
C SER A 30 -5.23 1.43 17.50
N ALA A 31 -5.33 1.31 18.83
CA ALA A 31 -4.21 0.89 19.68
C ALA A 31 -3.97 -0.63 19.65
N VAL A 32 -4.93 -1.43 19.18
CA VAL A 32 -4.78 -2.89 18.99
C VAL A 32 -4.36 -3.24 17.56
N ARG A 33 -4.69 -2.40 16.57
CA ARG A 33 -4.42 -2.68 15.13
C ARG A 33 -3.02 -2.29 14.64
N GLY A 34 -2.09 -1.92 15.51
CA GLY A 34 -0.77 -1.43 15.12
C GLY A 34 -0.80 0.00 14.55
N SER A 35 0.35 0.70 14.57
CA SER A 35 0.43 2.07 14.06
C SER A 35 0.34 2.09 12.53
N ALA A 36 -0.46 3.01 11.96
CA ALA A 36 -0.56 3.23 10.52
C ALA A 36 0.79 3.55 9.82
N ALA A 37 1.82 3.93 10.59
CA ALA A 37 3.15 4.24 10.09
C ALA A 37 3.85 3.07 9.36
N ASN A 38 3.52 1.81 9.69
CA ASN A 38 4.12 0.61 9.07
C ASN A 38 3.11 -0.19 8.23
N SER A 39 2.00 0.42 7.82
CA SER A 39 0.91 -0.28 7.12
C SER A 39 0.73 0.14 5.65
N ARG A 40 1.61 1.01 5.13
CA ARG A 40 1.52 1.47 3.75
C ARG A 40 2.07 0.41 2.81
N VAL A 41 1.37 0.19 1.71
CA VAL A 41 1.83 -0.67 0.61
C VAL A 41 2.88 0.12 -0.19
N GLU A 42 4.09 -0.41 -0.29
CA GLU A 42 5.13 0.16 -1.14
C GLU A 42 4.82 -0.14 -2.60
N VAL A 43 4.64 0.91 -3.41
CA VAL A 43 4.23 0.77 -4.81
C VAL A 43 5.27 1.31 -5.77
N GLY A 44 5.35 0.66 -6.93
CA GLY A 44 6.06 1.16 -8.11
C GLY A 44 5.10 1.57 -9.22
N CYS A 45 5.38 2.67 -9.90
CA CYS A 45 4.57 3.11 -11.07
C CYS A 45 5.35 2.89 -12.37
N ILE A 46 4.77 2.14 -13.32
CA ILE A 46 5.35 1.86 -14.63
C ILE A 46 4.49 2.56 -15.70
N GLY A 47 5.09 3.50 -16.44
CA GLY A 47 4.39 4.41 -17.34
C GLY A 47 3.87 5.63 -16.59
N LEU A 48 4.52 6.77 -16.78
CA LEU A 48 4.27 8.04 -16.09
C LEU A 48 3.86 9.15 -17.07
N GLY A 49 3.38 8.77 -18.25
CA GLY A 49 2.70 9.68 -19.19
C GLY A 49 1.41 10.28 -18.62
N GLY A 50 0.55 10.84 -19.48
CA GLY A 50 -0.62 11.63 -19.04
C GLY A 50 -1.53 10.91 -18.03
N ARG A 51 -1.92 9.66 -18.30
CA ARG A 51 -2.73 8.86 -17.37
C ARG A 51 -1.95 8.39 -16.15
N GLY A 52 -0.74 7.87 -16.37
CA GLY A 52 0.09 7.32 -15.31
C GLY A 52 0.52 8.35 -14.28
N SER A 53 0.86 9.56 -14.68
CA SER A 53 1.18 10.66 -13.75
C SER A 53 -0.03 11.10 -12.91
N LEU A 54 -1.25 11.07 -13.48
CA LEU A 54 -2.47 11.35 -12.70
C LEU A 54 -2.70 10.26 -11.64
N ILE A 55 -2.59 8.98 -12.02
CA ILE A 55 -2.74 7.86 -11.07
C ILE A 55 -1.66 7.92 -10.00
N ALA A 56 -0.40 8.15 -10.38
CA ALA A 56 0.68 8.32 -9.42
C ALA A 56 0.43 9.48 -8.45
N ARG A 57 -0.13 10.60 -8.91
CA ARG A 57 -0.55 11.69 -8.02
C ARG A 57 -1.64 11.24 -7.04
N MET A 58 -2.69 10.57 -7.52
CA MET A 58 -3.77 10.04 -6.66
C MET A 58 -3.22 9.06 -5.61
N LEU A 59 -2.26 8.21 -5.99
CA LEU A 59 -1.58 7.30 -5.06
C LEU A 59 -0.77 8.05 -4.01
N SER A 60 -0.08 9.13 -4.39
CA SER A 60 0.70 9.95 -3.45
C SER A 60 -0.16 10.69 -2.42
N GLU A 61 -1.41 10.98 -2.79
CA GLU A 61 -2.40 11.64 -1.92
C GLU A 61 -3.15 10.62 -1.03
N HIS A 62 -3.01 9.32 -1.27
CA HIS A 62 -3.71 8.27 -0.55
C HIS A 62 -2.88 7.69 0.62
N GLU A 63 -3.42 7.70 1.83
CA GLU A 63 -2.68 7.32 3.06
C GLU A 63 -2.21 5.87 3.11
N GLY A 64 -2.81 4.98 2.32
CA GLY A 64 -2.48 3.55 2.27
C GLY A 64 -1.32 3.18 1.34
N PHE A 65 -0.80 4.12 0.54
CA PHE A 65 0.25 3.85 -0.44
C PHE A 65 1.50 4.70 -0.18
N GLN A 66 2.65 4.15 -0.56
CA GLN A 66 3.90 4.90 -0.63
C GLN A 66 4.59 4.59 -1.96
N ILE A 67 4.76 5.59 -2.82
CA ILE A 67 5.45 5.41 -4.10
C ILE A 67 6.95 5.40 -3.84
N THR A 68 7.58 4.25 -4.02
CA THR A 68 9.01 4.08 -3.72
C THR A 68 9.86 3.92 -4.97
N SER A 69 9.26 3.63 -6.12
CA SER A 69 9.96 3.47 -7.39
C SER A 69 9.11 3.90 -8.58
N ALA A 70 9.79 4.31 -9.65
CA ALA A 70 9.18 4.90 -10.83
C ALA A 70 9.90 4.41 -12.10
N ALA A 71 9.15 4.05 -13.12
CA ALA A 71 9.68 3.68 -14.42
C ALA A 71 8.87 4.34 -15.55
N ASP A 72 9.56 4.89 -16.53
CA ASP A 72 8.95 5.33 -17.80
C ASP A 72 9.91 5.02 -18.96
N TYR A 73 9.42 4.97 -20.18
CA TYR A 73 10.30 4.83 -21.34
C TYR A 73 11.22 6.05 -21.49
N PHE A 74 10.66 7.25 -21.30
CA PHE A 74 11.33 8.52 -21.54
C PHE A 74 12.04 9.00 -20.26
N PRO A 75 13.37 9.21 -20.28
CA PRO A 75 14.13 9.63 -19.11
C PRO A 75 13.63 10.96 -18.54
N GLU A 76 13.25 11.91 -19.39
CA GLU A 76 12.71 13.20 -18.98
C GLU A 76 11.38 13.08 -18.23
N VAL A 77 10.55 12.08 -18.56
CA VAL A 77 9.26 11.83 -17.90
C VAL A 77 9.50 11.24 -16.52
N VAL A 78 10.30 10.17 -16.40
CA VAL A 78 10.55 9.52 -15.10
C VAL A 78 11.30 10.45 -14.14
N GLU A 79 12.20 11.30 -14.64
CA GLU A 79 12.90 12.27 -13.80
C GLU A 79 11.95 13.37 -13.31
N SER A 80 11.19 14.00 -14.21
CA SER A 80 10.27 15.10 -13.86
C SER A 80 9.16 14.64 -12.91
N ILE A 81 8.54 13.49 -13.18
CA ILE A 81 7.46 12.97 -12.36
C ILE A 81 8.02 12.34 -11.07
N GLY A 82 9.12 11.59 -11.15
CA GLY A 82 9.77 11.01 -9.98
C GLY A 82 10.24 12.06 -8.97
N GLU A 83 10.67 13.24 -9.44
CA GLU A 83 10.99 14.37 -8.56
C GLU A 83 9.76 14.91 -7.82
N LYS A 84 8.67 15.17 -8.55
CA LYS A 84 7.40 15.64 -7.95
C LYS A 84 6.83 14.67 -6.93
N LEU A 85 7.05 13.37 -7.14
CA LEU A 85 6.59 12.30 -6.24
C LEU A 85 7.58 11.99 -5.11
N GLY A 86 8.76 12.65 -5.06
CA GLY A 86 9.78 12.39 -4.04
C GLY A 86 10.48 11.03 -4.17
N VAL A 87 10.37 10.36 -5.33
CA VAL A 87 11.06 9.08 -5.58
C VAL A 87 12.56 9.33 -5.70
N PRO A 88 13.45 8.65 -4.95
CA PRO A 88 14.89 8.85 -5.06
C PRO A 88 15.39 8.54 -6.48
N ARG A 89 16.35 9.32 -7.00
CA ARG A 89 16.89 9.13 -8.37
C ARG A 89 17.37 7.70 -8.65
N ARG A 90 17.95 7.00 -7.65
CA ARG A 90 18.36 5.59 -7.77
C ARG A 90 17.21 4.57 -7.96
N ARG A 91 15.97 4.98 -7.69
CA ARG A 91 14.74 4.18 -7.88
C ARG A 91 13.87 4.75 -9.02
N ARG A 92 14.46 5.57 -9.89
CA ARG A 92 13.88 6.04 -11.15
C ARG A 92 14.57 5.31 -12.28
N PHE A 93 13.80 4.66 -13.13
CA PHE A 93 14.32 3.80 -14.20
C PHE A 93 13.75 4.23 -15.55
N CYS A 94 14.56 4.23 -16.59
CA CYS A 94 14.15 4.63 -17.93
C CYS A 94 14.35 3.55 -19.00
N GLY A 95 13.74 3.74 -20.16
CA GLY A 95 13.86 2.89 -21.34
C GLY A 95 13.01 1.61 -21.30
N LEU A 96 13.12 0.79 -22.35
CA LEU A 96 12.33 -0.44 -22.52
C LEU A 96 12.44 -1.43 -21.34
N SER A 97 13.60 -1.49 -20.69
CA SER A 97 13.83 -2.37 -19.54
C SER A 97 13.70 -1.65 -18.19
N GLY A 98 13.21 -0.40 -18.16
CA GLY A 98 13.06 0.38 -16.93
C GLY A 98 12.18 -0.32 -15.90
N TYR A 99 11.12 -1.01 -16.35
CA TYR A 99 10.24 -1.79 -15.49
C TYR A 99 10.99 -2.91 -14.74
N LYS A 100 12.04 -3.52 -15.34
CA LYS A 100 12.86 -4.55 -14.68
C LYS A 100 13.67 -3.97 -13.52
N GLY A 101 14.24 -2.78 -13.71
CA GLY A 101 14.95 -2.07 -12.65
C GLY A 101 14.02 -1.69 -11.49
N LEU A 102 12.80 -1.27 -11.82
CA LEU A 102 11.75 -1.00 -10.84
C LEU A 102 11.41 -2.26 -10.04
N LEU A 103 11.15 -3.39 -10.70
CA LEU A 103 10.81 -4.65 -10.04
C LEU A 103 11.98 -5.20 -9.18
N ALA A 104 13.23 -5.03 -9.65
CA ALA A 104 14.42 -5.37 -8.87
C ALA A 104 14.54 -4.56 -7.56
N SER A 105 13.83 -3.43 -7.46
CA SER A 105 13.75 -2.65 -6.23
C SER A 105 12.85 -3.24 -5.16
N LYS A 106 12.16 -4.37 -5.43
CA LYS A 106 11.25 -5.08 -4.50
C LYS A 106 10.13 -4.18 -3.94
N VAL A 107 9.06 -4.03 -4.71
CA VAL A 107 7.83 -3.35 -4.29
C VAL A 107 6.72 -4.35 -4.01
N ASP A 108 5.80 -4.00 -3.10
CA ASP A 108 4.65 -4.84 -2.77
C ASP A 108 3.67 -4.91 -3.93
N ALA A 109 3.46 -3.79 -4.63
CA ALA A 109 2.60 -3.73 -5.81
C ALA A 109 3.15 -2.81 -6.90
N VAL A 110 2.75 -3.07 -8.15
CA VAL A 110 3.01 -2.18 -9.30
C VAL A 110 1.72 -1.67 -9.93
N PHE A 111 1.75 -0.42 -10.35
CA PHE A 111 0.70 0.20 -11.16
C PHE A 111 1.21 0.31 -12.60
N CYS A 112 0.65 -0.51 -13.48
CA CYS A 112 1.00 -0.57 -14.89
C CYS A 112 0.07 0.32 -15.71
N GLU A 113 0.60 1.47 -16.15
CA GLU A 113 -0.11 2.50 -16.92
C GLU A 113 0.54 2.70 -18.31
N THR A 114 1.33 1.72 -18.76
CA THR A 114 1.91 1.66 -20.11
C THR A 114 0.86 1.34 -21.18
N PRO A 115 1.16 1.51 -22.49
CA PRO A 115 0.28 1.01 -23.54
C PRO A 115 -0.01 -0.50 -23.40
N PRO A 116 -1.23 -0.97 -23.72
CA PRO A 116 -1.66 -2.35 -23.46
C PRO A 116 -0.83 -3.44 -24.17
N CYS A 117 -0.15 -3.10 -25.27
CA CYS A 117 0.74 -4.02 -25.97
C CYS A 117 1.95 -4.46 -25.14
N PHE A 118 2.29 -3.73 -24.07
CA PHE A 118 3.37 -4.09 -23.15
C PHE A 118 2.91 -4.83 -21.90
N PHE A 119 1.60 -4.92 -21.66
CA PHE A 119 1.06 -5.47 -20.41
C PHE A 119 1.42 -6.93 -20.19
N GLY A 120 1.38 -7.78 -21.23
CA GLY A 120 1.76 -9.18 -21.09
C GLY A 120 3.16 -9.33 -20.45
N GLU A 121 4.18 -8.69 -21.03
CA GLU A 121 5.55 -8.76 -20.52
C GLU A 121 5.69 -8.13 -19.12
N HIS A 122 5.13 -6.93 -18.91
CA HIS A 122 5.25 -6.22 -17.64
C HIS A 122 4.54 -6.94 -16.49
N VAL A 123 3.33 -7.47 -16.72
CA VAL A 123 2.54 -8.20 -15.73
C VAL A 123 3.23 -9.52 -15.39
N THR A 124 3.64 -10.31 -16.40
CA THR A 124 4.36 -11.57 -16.15
C THR A 124 5.63 -11.34 -15.34
N ALA A 125 6.39 -10.29 -15.66
CA ALA A 125 7.60 -9.96 -14.90
C ALA A 125 7.28 -9.52 -13.46
N ALA A 126 6.23 -8.73 -13.25
CA ALA A 126 5.83 -8.27 -11.92
C ALA A 126 5.35 -9.41 -11.02
N VAL A 127 4.50 -10.30 -11.55
CA VAL A 127 4.05 -11.50 -10.85
C VAL A 127 5.23 -12.41 -10.53
N SER A 128 6.16 -12.61 -11.49
CA SER A 128 7.37 -13.40 -11.27
C SER A 128 8.29 -12.81 -10.20
N ALA A 129 8.30 -11.48 -10.06
CA ALA A 129 9.02 -10.77 -9.01
C ALA A 129 8.32 -10.82 -7.63
N GLY A 130 7.12 -11.40 -7.56
CA GLY A 130 6.31 -11.50 -6.34
C GLY A 130 5.52 -10.23 -6.01
N SER A 131 5.41 -9.28 -6.93
CA SER A 131 4.63 -8.05 -6.73
C SER A 131 3.17 -8.24 -7.14
N HIS A 132 2.26 -7.64 -6.39
CA HIS A 132 0.87 -7.47 -6.82
C HIS A 132 0.78 -6.51 -8.00
N VAL A 133 -0.24 -6.65 -8.86
CA VAL A 133 -0.36 -5.82 -10.07
C VAL A 133 -1.71 -5.13 -10.12
N TYR A 134 -1.68 -3.80 -10.18
CA TYR A 134 -2.77 -3.00 -10.73
C TYR A 134 -2.51 -2.77 -12.22
N LEU A 135 -3.48 -3.13 -13.05
CA LEU A 135 -3.38 -3.03 -14.50
C LEU A 135 -4.41 -2.03 -15.01
N ALA A 136 -3.96 -1.01 -15.74
CA ALA A 136 -4.89 -0.08 -16.37
C ALA A 136 -5.73 -0.78 -17.45
N LYS A 137 -6.93 -0.25 -17.71
CA LYS A 137 -7.77 -0.71 -18.82
C LYS A 137 -7.26 -0.17 -20.16
N PRO A 138 -7.40 -0.93 -21.27
CA PRO A 138 -7.83 -2.34 -21.36
C PRO A 138 -6.73 -3.33 -20.96
N VAL A 139 -7.12 -4.55 -20.56
CA VAL A 139 -6.19 -5.59 -20.04
C VAL A 139 -5.14 -6.03 -21.07
N ALA A 140 -5.48 -6.11 -22.36
CA ALA A 140 -4.55 -6.40 -23.45
C ALA A 140 -5.10 -5.88 -24.79
N CYS A 141 -4.34 -6.06 -25.88
CA CYS A 141 -4.74 -5.66 -27.23
C CYS A 141 -5.64 -6.70 -27.93
N ASP A 142 -5.63 -7.95 -27.50
CA ASP A 142 -6.40 -9.05 -28.08
C ASP A 142 -6.80 -10.09 -27.01
N VAL A 143 -7.59 -11.08 -27.42
CA VAL A 143 -8.08 -12.15 -26.53
C VAL A 143 -6.92 -13.00 -25.99
N THR A 144 -5.93 -13.31 -26.82
CA THR A 144 -4.77 -14.12 -26.42
C THR A 144 -3.98 -13.44 -25.31
N GLY A 145 -3.74 -12.13 -25.41
CA GLY A 145 -3.07 -11.34 -24.38
C GLY A 145 -3.88 -11.27 -23.08
N CYS A 146 -5.22 -11.17 -23.18
CA CYS A 146 -6.08 -11.23 -21.99
C CYS A 146 -5.95 -12.59 -21.28
N LEU A 147 -5.95 -13.70 -22.03
CA LEU A 147 -5.80 -15.05 -21.47
C LEU A 147 -4.41 -15.30 -20.87
N ALA A 148 -3.37 -14.65 -21.38
CA ALA A 148 -2.01 -14.76 -20.84
C ALA A 148 -1.83 -14.06 -19.47
N ILE A 149 -2.76 -13.18 -19.09
CA ILE A 149 -2.72 -12.44 -17.82
C ILE A 149 -3.52 -13.14 -16.71
N LEU A 150 -4.49 -14.01 -17.06
CA LEU A 150 -5.30 -14.79 -16.13
C LEU A 150 -4.56 -16.02 -15.60
#